data_AF-A0A9E4F792-F1
#
_entry.id   AF-A0A9E4F792-F1
#
_cell.length_a   1.000
_cell.length_b   1.000
_cell.length_c   1.000
_cell.angle_alpha   90.00
_cell.angle_beta   90.00
_cell.angle_gamma   90.00
#
_symmetry.space_group_name_H-M   'P 1'
#
loop_
_entity.id
_entity.type
_entity.pdbx_description
1 polymer ?
#
loop_
_entity_poly.entity_id
_entity_poly.type
_entity_poly.pdbx_seq_one_letter_code
_entity_poly.pdbx_strand_id
1 'polypeptide(L)'
;HRFSRFWQTAAIVSKDVFDQYGVEGTQDVYVGVGAFMAEDANYLDSWKQNEGIRLVANPDYYATKDDNGPFVEKINWLEVPEGASRRAMLEAEEAQIAQIATKDFPELQSKGFELQKKGLFNTIRDISWVGNYWESHSGLTGEALERERDISKPWIGNPFENGDTYDENTPSMQNSMKVRNAFSWAIEREELVENLLGGLGFVNHQAYLSSN
;
A
#
# COMPACT_ATOMS: atom_id res chain seq x y z
N HIS A 1 -18.91 0.92 5.92
CA HIS A 1 -17.99 0.18 5.05
C HIS A 1 -18.73 -0.96 4.35
N ARG A 2 -18.90 -0.86 3.03
CA ARG A 2 -19.24 -2.02 2.18
C ARG A 2 -18.01 -2.28 1.34
N PHE A 3 -17.05 -2.98 1.91
CA PHE A 3 -15.95 -3.54 1.13
C PHE A 3 -16.49 -4.74 0.36
N SER A 4 -16.03 -4.88 -0.88
CA SER A 4 -16.11 -6.13 -1.62
C SER A 4 -15.60 -7.24 -0.69
N ARG A 5 -16.28 -8.39 -0.67
CA ARG A 5 -15.94 -9.46 0.26
C ARG A 5 -14.50 -9.93 -0.01
N PHE A 6 -13.72 -10.23 1.03
CA PHE A 6 -12.29 -10.59 1.01
C PHE A 6 -11.83 -11.57 -0.09
N TRP A 7 -12.71 -12.43 -0.62
CA TRP A 7 -12.41 -13.31 -1.76
C TRP A 7 -12.37 -12.59 -3.13
N GLN A 8 -12.73 -11.32 -3.22
CA GLN A 8 -12.62 -10.48 -4.42
C GLN A 8 -11.27 -9.74 -4.49
N THR A 9 -10.46 -9.80 -3.43
CA THR A 9 -9.13 -9.17 -3.34
C THR A 9 -7.97 -10.17 -3.40
N ALA A 10 -8.24 -11.47 -3.25
CA ALA A 10 -7.24 -12.49 -3.53
C ALA A 10 -7.13 -12.65 -5.06
N ALA A 11 -6.01 -12.23 -5.63
CA ALA A 11 -5.72 -12.50 -7.04
C ALA A 11 -5.75 -14.02 -7.27
N ILE A 12 -6.45 -14.46 -8.32
CA ILE A 12 -6.47 -15.86 -8.73
C ILE A 12 -5.22 -16.09 -9.58
N VAL A 13 -4.37 -17.01 -9.14
CA VAL A 13 -3.14 -17.40 -9.84
C VAL A 13 -3.31 -18.76 -10.52
N SER A 14 -2.56 -19.00 -11.60
CA SER A 14 -2.63 -20.25 -12.36
C SER A 14 -2.02 -21.42 -11.58
N LYS A 15 -2.81 -22.49 -11.38
CA LYS A 15 -2.33 -23.74 -10.78
C LYS A 15 -1.24 -24.40 -11.62
N ASP A 16 -1.38 -24.39 -12.95
CA ASP A 16 -0.41 -25.02 -13.84
C ASP A 16 0.97 -24.34 -13.74
N VAL A 17 0.97 -23.00 -13.63
CA VAL A 17 2.21 -22.24 -13.39
C VAL A 17 2.79 -22.59 -12.03
N PHE A 18 1.97 -22.66 -10.98
CA PHE A 18 2.44 -23.04 -9.65
C PHE A 18 3.03 -24.46 -9.63
N ASP A 19 2.34 -25.43 -10.23
CA ASP A 19 2.79 -26.83 -10.27
C ASP A 19 4.08 -26.98 -11.08
N GLN A 20 4.28 -26.17 -12.13
CA GLN A 20 5.46 -26.22 -12.99
C GLN A 20 6.67 -25.47 -12.43
N TYR A 21 6.47 -24.28 -11.86
CA TYR A 21 7.56 -23.36 -11.48
C TYR A 21 7.69 -23.15 -9.96
N GLY A 22 6.78 -23.70 -9.16
CA GLY A 22 6.75 -23.51 -7.72
C GLY A 22 6.38 -22.08 -7.30
N VAL A 23 6.43 -21.82 -6.00
CA VAL A 23 6.05 -20.52 -5.43
C VAL A 23 6.95 -19.38 -5.92
N GLU A 24 8.25 -19.61 -6.06
CA GLU A 24 9.20 -18.59 -6.49
C GLU A 24 9.01 -18.24 -7.97
N GLY A 25 8.89 -19.24 -8.85
CA GLY A 25 8.73 -18.97 -10.29
C GLY A 25 7.38 -18.37 -10.69
N THR A 26 6.36 -18.44 -9.82
CA THR A 26 5.09 -17.71 -10.05
C THR A 26 5.24 -16.18 -9.98
N GLN A 27 6.36 -15.67 -9.45
CA GLN A 27 6.67 -14.24 -9.45
C GLN A 27 7.12 -13.74 -10.83
N ASP A 28 7.76 -14.61 -11.61
CA ASP A 28 8.32 -14.27 -12.93
C ASP A 28 7.37 -14.64 -14.08
N VAL A 29 6.61 -15.73 -13.92
CA VAL A 29 5.65 -16.22 -14.93
C VAL A 29 4.24 -15.87 -14.48
N TYR A 30 3.72 -14.73 -14.95
CA TYR A 30 2.40 -14.26 -14.55
C TYR A 30 1.33 -14.56 -15.60
N VAL A 31 0.38 -15.43 -15.23
CA VAL A 31 -0.86 -15.68 -16.00
C VAL A 31 -2.06 -15.28 -15.15
N GLY A 32 -2.70 -14.18 -15.51
CA GLY A 32 -3.85 -13.62 -14.80
C GLY A 32 -5.14 -13.63 -15.63
N VAL A 33 -6.27 -13.46 -14.95
CA VAL A 33 -7.62 -13.37 -15.57
C VAL A 33 -8.15 -11.94 -15.66
N GLY A 34 -7.25 -10.95 -15.50
CA GLY A 34 -7.59 -9.54 -15.47
C GLY A 34 -7.89 -8.94 -16.84
N ALA A 35 -8.39 -7.70 -16.83
CA ALA A 35 -8.71 -6.94 -18.04
C ALA A 35 -7.46 -6.56 -18.86
N PHE A 36 -6.30 -6.50 -18.24
CA PHE A 36 -5.03 -6.21 -18.89
C PHE A 36 -4.01 -7.31 -18.61
N MET A 37 -3.14 -7.55 -19.57
CA MET A 37 -2.02 -8.50 -19.50
C MET A 37 -0.70 -7.78 -19.80
N ALA A 38 0.42 -8.36 -19.38
CA ALA A 38 1.74 -7.89 -19.80
C ALA A 38 1.82 -7.86 -21.33
N GLU A 39 2.47 -6.84 -21.89
CA GLU A 39 2.62 -6.68 -23.35
C GLU A 39 3.46 -7.83 -23.96
N ASP A 40 4.44 -8.32 -23.20
CA ASP A 40 5.35 -9.39 -23.55
C ASP A 40 5.01 -10.68 -22.80
N ALA A 41 5.25 -11.82 -23.47
CA ALA A 41 5.00 -13.13 -22.89
C ALA A 41 5.87 -13.43 -21.65
N ASN A 42 7.01 -12.76 -21.53
CA ASN A 42 7.85 -12.76 -20.35
C ASN A 42 7.60 -11.46 -19.58
N TYR A 43 7.08 -11.57 -18.35
CA TYR A 43 6.70 -10.41 -17.54
C TYR A 43 7.87 -9.44 -17.32
N LEU A 44 9.10 -9.99 -17.20
CA LEU A 44 10.33 -9.21 -17.02
C LEU A 44 10.70 -8.33 -18.23
N ASP A 45 10.13 -8.59 -19.41
CA ASP A 45 10.36 -7.75 -20.59
C ASP A 45 9.37 -6.57 -20.62
N SER A 46 8.16 -6.77 -20.07
CA SER A 46 7.15 -5.72 -19.91
C SER A 46 7.35 -4.83 -18.69
N TRP A 47 7.99 -5.33 -17.63
CA TRP A 47 8.39 -4.54 -16.47
C TRP A 47 9.88 -4.25 -16.49
N LYS A 48 10.25 -2.97 -16.37
CA LYS A 48 11.64 -2.55 -16.25
C LYS A 48 11.78 -1.59 -15.07
N GLN A 49 12.72 -1.90 -14.19
CA GLN A 49 13.02 -1.05 -13.05
C GLN A 49 13.41 0.36 -13.51
N ASN A 50 12.86 1.38 -12.85
CA ASN A 50 13.02 2.79 -13.18
C ASN A 50 12.40 3.23 -14.52
N GLU A 51 11.63 2.37 -15.19
CA GLU A 51 10.82 2.74 -16.35
C GLU A 51 9.34 2.51 -16.05
N GLY A 52 8.98 1.32 -15.56
CA GLY A 52 7.62 0.92 -15.21
C GLY A 52 7.14 -0.32 -15.97
N ILE A 53 5.83 -0.47 -16.15
CA ILE A 53 5.22 -1.64 -16.79
C ILE A 53 4.33 -1.27 -17.98
N ARG A 54 4.47 -2.05 -19.05
CA ARG A 54 3.64 -1.98 -20.27
C ARG A 54 2.60 -3.10 -20.25
N LEU A 55 1.35 -2.71 -20.44
CA LEU A 55 0.19 -3.61 -20.41
C LEU A 55 -0.65 -3.43 -21.66
N VAL A 56 -1.25 -4.51 -22.14
CA VAL A 56 -2.19 -4.54 -23.26
C VAL A 56 -3.54 -5.11 -22.82
N ALA A 57 -4.61 -4.71 -23.50
CA ALA A 57 -5.95 -5.22 -23.27
C ALA A 57 -5.98 -6.75 -23.46
N ASN A 58 -6.56 -7.46 -22.48
CA ASN A 58 -6.79 -8.89 -22.59
C ASN A 58 -8.01 -9.14 -23.50
N PRO A 59 -7.83 -9.73 -24.70
CA PRO A 59 -8.93 -9.98 -25.62
C PRO A 59 -9.96 -10.97 -25.08
N ASP A 60 -9.53 -11.87 -24.17
CA ASP A 60 -10.35 -12.94 -23.62
C ASP A 60 -10.95 -12.58 -22.25
N TYR A 61 -10.92 -11.29 -21.87
CA TYR A 61 -11.46 -10.87 -20.59
C TYR A 61 -12.97 -11.14 -20.49
N TYR A 62 -13.38 -11.87 -19.45
CA TYR A 62 -14.73 -12.43 -19.33
C TYR A 62 -15.87 -11.39 -19.37
N ALA A 63 -15.59 -10.16 -18.91
CA ALA A 63 -16.57 -9.09 -18.81
C ALA A 63 -16.68 -8.24 -20.09
N THR A 64 -15.84 -8.51 -21.11
CA THR A 64 -15.92 -7.85 -22.42
C THR A 64 -17.28 -8.07 -23.09
N LYS A 65 -17.86 -9.27 -22.94
CA LYS A 65 -19.20 -9.60 -23.47
C LYS A 65 -20.34 -8.74 -22.87
N ASP A 66 -20.10 -8.17 -21.70
CA ASP A 66 -21.07 -7.37 -20.94
C ASP A 66 -20.73 -5.86 -21.04
N ASP A 67 -19.94 -5.44 -22.04
CA ASP A 67 -19.46 -4.06 -22.24
C ASP A 67 -18.70 -3.48 -21.03
N ASN A 68 -18.09 -4.37 -20.24
CA ASN A 68 -17.26 -4.04 -19.07
C ASN A 68 -15.79 -4.43 -19.30
N GLY A 69 -15.37 -4.53 -20.56
CA GLY A 69 -14.01 -4.84 -20.95
C GLY A 69 -13.05 -3.64 -20.87
N PRO A 70 -11.77 -3.83 -21.24
CA PRO A 70 -10.83 -2.73 -21.41
C PRO A 70 -11.37 -1.67 -22.37
N PHE A 71 -11.41 -0.41 -21.94
CA PHE A 71 -11.81 0.72 -22.79
C PHE A 71 -10.61 1.35 -23.53
N VAL A 72 -9.39 0.91 -23.23
CA VAL A 72 -8.15 1.30 -23.91
C VAL A 72 -7.38 0.05 -24.32
N GLU A 73 -6.65 0.15 -25.43
CA GLU A 73 -5.81 -0.94 -25.95
C GLU A 73 -4.57 -1.18 -25.09
N LYS A 74 -3.96 -0.11 -24.56
CA LYS A 74 -2.69 -0.15 -23.83
C LYS A 74 -2.72 0.71 -22.58
N ILE A 75 -1.97 0.28 -21.57
CA ILE A 75 -1.65 1.09 -20.40
C ILE A 75 -0.14 1.08 -20.18
N ASN A 76 0.39 2.28 -19.98
CA ASN A 76 1.79 2.51 -19.63
C ASN A 76 1.84 3.03 -18.21
N TRP A 77 2.21 2.18 -17.26
CA TRP A 77 2.47 2.60 -15.89
C TRP A 77 3.92 3.02 -15.80
N LEU A 78 4.16 4.29 -15.47
CA LEU A 78 5.50 4.86 -15.45
C LEU A 78 6.03 4.94 -14.02
N GLU A 79 7.25 4.45 -13.80
CA GLU A 79 7.94 4.58 -12.52
C GLU A 79 8.64 5.94 -12.45
N VAL A 80 7.93 6.93 -11.89
CA VAL A 80 8.46 8.29 -11.71
C VAL A 80 8.38 8.63 -10.23
N PRO A 81 9.47 8.49 -9.45
CA PRO A 81 9.43 8.64 -8.00
C PRO A 81 9.06 10.04 -7.52
N GLU A 82 9.49 11.07 -8.26
CA GLU A 82 9.34 12.46 -7.86
C GLU A 82 7.98 13.05 -8.26
N GLY A 83 7.26 13.59 -7.26
CA GLY A 83 5.93 14.17 -7.46
C GLY A 83 5.93 15.38 -8.39
N ALA A 84 6.98 16.20 -8.36
CA ALA A 84 7.13 17.34 -9.25
C ALA A 84 7.30 16.91 -10.72
N SER A 85 8.07 15.84 -10.96
CA SER A 85 8.24 15.28 -12.30
C SER A 85 6.93 14.72 -12.83
N ARG A 86 6.17 13.98 -12.00
CA ARG A 86 4.83 13.49 -12.37
C ARG A 86 3.87 14.63 -12.72
N ARG A 87 3.93 15.74 -11.98
CA ARG A 87 3.16 16.95 -12.27
C ARG A 87 3.57 17.58 -13.62
N ALA A 88 4.87 17.71 -13.88
CA ALA A 88 5.37 18.24 -15.15
C ALA A 88 4.89 17.38 -16.34
N MET A 89 4.89 16.06 -16.19
CA MET A 89 4.38 15.14 -17.23
C MET A 89 2.87 15.29 -17.48
N LEU A 90 2.06 15.55 -16.45
CA LEU A 90 0.64 15.89 -16.63
C LEU A 90 0.48 17.19 -17.43
N GLU A 91 1.22 18.23 -17.04
CA GLU A 91 1.16 19.55 -17.68
C GLU A 91 1.68 19.55 -19.12
N ALA A 92 2.61 18.64 -19.44
CA ALA A 92 3.16 18.43 -20.78
C ALA A 92 2.37 17.41 -21.62
N GLU A 93 1.25 16.88 -21.10
CA GLU A 93 0.43 15.84 -21.75
C GLU A 93 1.16 14.50 -21.99
N GLU A 94 2.32 14.30 -21.37
CA GLU A 94 3.08 13.05 -21.40
C GLU A 94 2.48 11.97 -20.50
N ALA A 95 1.64 12.37 -19.53
CA ALA A 95 0.84 11.48 -18.69
C ALA A 95 -0.63 11.93 -18.68
N GLN A 96 -1.56 10.98 -18.70
CA GLN A 96 -3.00 11.26 -18.61
C GLN A 96 -3.51 11.22 -17.15
N ILE A 97 -2.86 10.44 -16.29
CA ILE A 97 -3.21 10.27 -14.88
C ILE A 97 -1.91 10.21 -14.07
N ALA A 98 -1.83 10.95 -12.96
CA ALA A 98 -0.69 10.87 -12.05
C ALA A 98 -1.06 11.13 -10.59
N GLN A 99 -0.31 10.51 -9.68
CA GLN A 99 -0.38 10.81 -8.24
C GLN A 99 0.52 12.00 -7.91
N ILE A 100 -0.03 13.11 -7.49
CA ILE A 100 0.74 14.33 -7.17
C ILE A 100 0.48 14.79 -5.74
N ALA A 101 1.24 15.77 -5.26
CA ALA A 101 1.03 16.31 -3.92
C ALA A 101 -0.28 17.09 -3.84
N THR A 102 -1.02 16.91 -2.73
CA THR A 102 -2.35 17.53 -2.53
C THR A 102 -2.31 19.06 -2.62
N LYS A 103 -1.23 19.68 -2.14
CA LYS A 103 -1.02 21.14 -2.23
C LYS A 103 -1.06 21.69 -3.65
N ASP A 104 -0.76 20.87 -4.66
CA ASP A 104 -0.71 21.29 -6.07
C ASP A 104 -2.07 21.18 -6.76
N PHE A 105 -3.07 20.56 -6.09
CA PHE A 105 -4.40 20.36 -6.65
C PHE A 105 -5.10 21.66 -7.07
N PRO A 106 -5.14 22.74 -6.26
CA PRO A 106 -5.85 23.96 -6.64
C PRO A 106 -5.33 24.58 -7.94
N GLU A 107 -4.01 24.58 -8.13
CA GLU A 107 -3.39 25.12 -9.33
C GLU A 107 -3.74 24.28 -10.56
N LEU A 108 -3.66 22.94 -10.47
CA LEU A 108 -3.99 22.07 -11.59
C LEU A 108 -5.47 22.09 -11.95
N GLN A 109 -6.36 22.24 -10.96
CA GLN A 109 -7.79 22.46 -11.24
C GLN A 109 -8.01 23.76 -12.03
N SER A 110 -7.26 24.83 -11.72
CA SER A 110 -7.32 26.08 -12.51
C SER A 110 -6.82 25.91 -13.95
N LYS A 111 -5.99 24.90 -14.22
CA LYS A 111 -5.52 24.51 -15.56
C LYS A 111 -6.46 23.51 -16.26
N GLY A 112 -7.59 23.16 -15.65
CA GLY A 112 -8.60 22.28 -16.25
C GLY A 112 -8.45 20.79 -15.94
N PHE A 113 -7.49 20.40 -15.09
CA PHE A 113 -7.37 19.01 -14.65
C PHE A 113 -8.48 18.63 -13.67
N GLU A 114 -8.97 17.40 -13.79
CA GLU A 114 -9.94 16.84 -12.86
C GLU A 114 -9.27 16.03 -11.76
N LEU A 115 -9.74 16.24 -10.52
CA LEU A 115 -9.31 15.42 -9.40
C LEU A 115 -10.15 14.15 -9.33
N GLN A 116 -9.48 13.01 -9.23
CA GLN A 116 -10.15 11.78 -8.83
C GLN A 116 -10.55 11.90 -7.33
N LYS A 117 -11.78 12.34 -7.07
CA LYS A 117 -12.38 12.46 -5.72
C LYS A 117 -13.23 11.25 -5.29
N LYS A 118 -13.49 10.31 -6.20
CA LYS A 118 -14.40 9.17 -6.05
C LYS A 118 -13.69 7.84 -5.77
N GLY A 119 -12.37 7.84 -5.66
CA GLY A 119 -11.58 6.68 -5.27
C GLY A 119 -11.89 6.35 -3.82
N LEU A 120 -12.57 5.21 -3.60
CA LEU A 120 -13.08 4.69 -2.32
C LEU A 120 -12.02 4.41 -1.25
N PHE A 121 -10.78 4.83 -1.45
CA PHE A 121 -9.69 4.70 -0.49
C PHE A 121 -9.50 6.02 0.22
N ASN A 122 -10.23 6.21 1.33
CA ASN A 122 -9.82 7.14 2.38
C ASN A 122 -8.40 6.76 2.78
N THR A 123 -7.41 7.37 2.12
CA THR A 123 -6.03 6.98 2.35
C THR A 123 -5.59 7.67 3.62
N ILE A 124 -5.69 6.94 4.73
CA ILE A 124 -5.23 7.38 6.03
C ILE A 124 -3.70 7.34 5.98
N ARG A 125 -3.06 8.47 6.29
CA ARG A 125 -1.62 8.51 6.55
C ARG A 125 -1.45 8.41 8.05
N ASP A 126 -1.11 7.23 8.53
CA ASP A 126 -0.79 6.99 9.93
C ASP A 126 0.73 6.93 10.14
N ILE A 127 1.15 7.37 11.32
CA ILE A 127 2.49 7.11 11.84
C ILE A 127 2.29 6.08 12.94
N SER A 128 2.59 4.82 12.62
CA SER A 128 2.43 3.73 13.57
C SER A 128 3.73 3.50 14.33
N TRP A 129 3.69 3.69 15.64
CA TRP A 129 4.75 3.30 16.56
C TRP A 129 4.47 1.89 17.06
N VAL A 130 4.47 0.92 16.14
CA VAL A 130 4.22 -0.47 16.52
C VAL A 130 5.31 -0.95 17.49
N GLY A 131 4.89 -1.74 18.47
CA GLY A 131 5.82 -2.42 19.37
C GLY A 131 6.61 -3.51 18.65
N ASN A 132 7.31 -4.34 19.42
CA ASN A 132 7.92 -5.54 18.86
C ASN A 132 6.85 -6.61 18.61
N TYR A 133 7.04 -7.42 17.57
CA TYR A 133 6.25 -8.64 17.38
C TYR A 133 6.78 -9.72 18.33
N TRP A 134 5.91 -10.24 19.19
CA TRP A 134 6.28 -11.20 20.24
C TRP A 134 5.88 -12.64 19.91
N GLU A 135 5.73 -12.98 18.63
CA GLU A 135 5.50 -14.36 18.20
C GLU A 135 6.71 -15.23 18.53
N SER A 136 6.47 -16.44 19.05
CA SER A 136 7.53 -17.39 19.37
C SER A 136 7.90 -18.32 18.22
N HIS A 137 7.04 -18.41 17.19
CA HIS A 137 7.24 -19.31 16.04
C HIS A 137 6.82 -18.63 14.74
N SER A 138 7.49 -19.00 13.65
CA SER A 138 7.17 -18.56 12.29
C SER A 138 5.80 -19.11 11.86
N GLY A 139 4.88 -18.22 11.48
CA GLY A 139 3.60 -18.64 10.91
C GLY A 139 3.71 -19.38 9.57
N LEU A 140 4.86 -19.25 8.87
CA LEU A 140 5.12 -19.90 7.58
C LEU A 140 5.81 -21.26 7.73
N THR A 141 6.82 -21.35 8.59
CA THR A 141 7.71 -22.52 8.70
C THR A 141 7.49 -23.32 9.99
N GLY A 142 6.83 -22.74 10.99
CA GLY A 142 6.67 -23.33 12.33
C GLY A 142 7.95 -23.32 13.18
N GLU A 143 9.06 -22.79 12.66
CA GLU A 143 10.34 -22.73 13.37
C GLU A 143 10.30 -21.70 14.51
N ALA A 144 11.06 -21.96 15.58
CA ALA A 144 11.19 -21.03 16.69
C ALA A 144 11.87 -19.72 16.23
N LEU A 145 11.35 -18.59 16.71
CA LEU A 145 11.87 -17.26 16.43
C LEU A 145 12.67 -16.76 17.63
N GLU A 146 13.96 -16.49 17.43
CA GLU A 146 14.76 -15.79 18.44
C GLU A 146 14.63 -14.28 18.27
N ARG A 147 14.36 -13.58 19.38
CA ARG A 147 14.18 -12.13 19.38
C ARG A 147 14.85 -11.48 20.57
N GLU A 148 15.61 -10.43 20.27
CA GLU A 148 16.16 -9.53 21.27
C GLU A 148 15.39 -8.20 21.25
N ARG A 149 15.08 -7.68 22.44
CA ARG A 149 14.54 -6.33 22.56
C ARG A 149 15.66 -5.32 22.38
N ASP A 150 15.49 -4.40 21.43
CA ASP A 150 16.31 -3.20 21.36
C ASP A 150 15.89 -2.20 22.46
N ILE A 151 16.64 -2.20 23.56
CA ILE A 151 16.37 -1.33 24.73
C ILE A 151 16.70 0.14 24.48
N SER A 152 17.40 0.48 23.38
CA SER A 152 17.64 1.88 23.01
C SER A 152 16.38 2.59 22.50
N LYS A 153 15.34 1.82 22.15
CA LYS A 153 14.06 2.32 21.63
C LYS A 153 13.01 2.37 22.74
N PRO A 154 12.73 3.54 23.34
CA PRO A 154 11.86 3.64 24.52
C PRO A 154 10.39 3.33 24.23
N TRP A 155 9.96 3.36 22.96
CA TRP A 155 8.61 2.96 22.54
C TRP A 155 8.43 1.44 22.36
N ILE A 156 9.48 0.63 22.58
CA ILE A 156 9.43 -0.83 22.55
C ILE A 156 9.42 -1.39 23.99
N GLY A 157 8.32 -2.00 24.39
CA GLY A 157 8.16 -2.72 25.68
C GLY A 157 8.19 -4.23 25.48
N ASN A 158 8.50 -4.97 26.55
CA ASN A 158 8.52 -6.44 26.58
C ASN A 158 7.46 -6.98 27.56
N PRO A 159 6.39 -7.62 27.07
CA PRO A 159 5.36 -8.20 27.93
C PRO A 159 5.82 -9.46 28.67
N PHE A 160 7.01 -9.98 28.38
CA PHE A 160 7.61 -11.17 29.01
C PHE A 160 8.82 -10.83 29.89
N GLU A 161 9.04 -9.57 30.26
CA GLU A 161 10.20 -9.22 31.09
C GLU A 161 10.14 -9.79 32.52
N ASN A 162 8.94 -10.15 32.97
CA ASN A 162 8.69 -10.77 34.27
C ASN A 162 8.65 -12.32 34.18
N GLY A 163 8.93 -12.92 33.02
CA GLY A 163 8.90 -14.36 32.76
C GLY A 163 8.06 -14.74 31.53
N ASP A 164 7.79 -16.04 31.37
CA ASP A 164 7.17 -16.60 30.16
C ASP A 164 5.66 -16.34 30.02
N THR A 165 5.03 -15.72 31.02
CA THR A 165 3.61 -15.36 30.99
C THR A 165 3.47 -13.94 30.45
N TYR A 166 2.60 -13.76 29.45
CA TYR A 166 2.29 -12.44 28.91
C TYR A 166 1.73 -11.51 30.01
N ASP A 167 2.36 -10.35 30.18
CA ASP A 167 1.94 -9.29 31.09
C ASP A 167 2.13 -7.89 30.46
N GLU A 168 1.03 -7.27 30.09
CA GLU A 168 0.97 -5.90 29.56
C GLU A 168 1.27 -4.81 30.60
N ASN A 169 1.34 -5.16 31.89
CA ASN A 169 1.61 -4.24 32.99
C ASN A 169 3.07 -4.25 33.46
N THR A 170 3.92 -5.02 32.79
CA THR A 170 5.37 -4.96 32.92
C THR A 170 5.88 -3.51 32.87
N PRO A 171 6.82 -3.10 33.75
CA PRO A 171 7.44 -1.78 33.71
C PRO A 171 7.82 -1.26 32.32
N SER A 172 8.42 -2.10 31.45
CA SER A 172 8.77 -1.66 30.09
C SER A 172 7.55 -1.47 29.18
N MET A 173 6.50 -2.29 29.29
CA MET A 173 5.27 -2.08 28.54
C MET A 173 4.58 -0.78 28.95
N GLN A 174 4.48 -0.51 30.25
CA GLN A 174 3.90 0.72 30.78
C GLN A 174 4.70 1.96 30.36
N ASN A 175 6.03 1.91 30.40
CA ASN A 175 6.87 3.00 29.91
C ASN A 175 6.69 3.22 28.40
N SER A 176 6.72 2.14 27.62
CA SER A 176 6.58 2.21 26.16
C SER A 176 5.23 2.78 25.73
N MET A 177 4.15 2.43 26.43
CA MET A 177 2.81 2.98 26.21
C MET A 177 2.80 4.49 26.44
N LYS A 178 3.42 4.99 27.52
CA LYS A 178 3.51 6.43 27.80
C LYS A 178 4.23 7.17 26.67
N VAL A 179 5.32 6.60 26.17
CA VAL A 179 6.08 7.18 25.05
C VAL A 179 5.23 7.24 23.78
N ARG A 180 4.59 6.14 23.39
CA ARG A 180 3.71 6.10 22.19
C ARG A 180 2.53 7.07 22.30
N ASN A 181 1.94 7.19 23.50
CA ASN A 181 0.89 8.16 23.76
C ASN A 181 1.40 9.60 23.64
N ALA A 182 2.54 9.91 24.27
CA ALA A 182 3.12 11.25 24.20
C ALA A 182 3.39 11.67 22.75
N PHE A 183 3.96 10.79 21.92
CA PHE A 183 4.13 11.05 20.48
C PHE A 183 2.80 11.27 19.76
N SER A 184 1.77 10.47 20.08
CA SER A 184 0.45 10.61 19.45
C SER A 184 -0.21 11.96 19.77
N TRP A 185 -0.02 12.48 20.99
CA TRP A 185 -0.53 13.77 21.43
C TRP A 185 0.28 14.96 20.93
N ALA A 186 1.58 14.78 20.69
CA ALA A 186 2.48 15.85 20.23
C ALA A 186 2.32 16.21 18.74
N ILE A 187 1.53 15.46 17.98
CA ILE A 187 1.30 15.73 16.55
C ILE A 187 0.18 16.77 16.40
N GLU A 188 0.55 17.97 15.94
CA GLU A 188 -0.37 19.05 15.57
C GLU A 188 -1.04 18.76 14.23
N ARG A 189 -2.09 17.94 14.27
CA ARG A 189 -2.75 17.42 13.06
C ARG A 189 -3.44 18.51 12.25
N GLU A 190 -4.02 19.50 12.90
CA GLU A 190 -4.68 20.63 12.22
C GLU A 190 -3.67 21.45 11.43
N GLU A 191 -2.51 21.78 12.02
CA GLU A 191 -1.44 22.50 11.34
C GLU A 191 -0.88 21.70 10.15
N LEU A 192 -0.80 20.37 10.25
CA LEU A 192 -0.40 19.53 9.12
C LEU A 192 -1.45 19.57 7.99
N VAL A 193 -2.74 19.53 8.32
CA VAL A 193 -3.79 19.64 7.29
C VAL A 193 -3.73 21.00 6.62
N GLU A 194 -3.60 22.07 7.38
CA GLU A 194 -3.55 23.44 6.85
C GLU A 194 -2.29 23.67 6.00
N ASN A 195 -1.11 23.45 6.58
CA ASN A 195 0.15 23.89 6.00
C ASN A 195 0.76 22.88 5.01
N LEU A 196 0.60 21.58 5.23
CA LEU A 196 1.20 20.55 4.38
C LEU A 196 0.24 20.09 3.28
N LEU A 197 -1.05 19.94 3.60
CA LEU A 197 -2.06 19.48 2.65
C LEU A 197 -2.84 20.61 1.97
N GLY A 198 -2.58 21.87 2.35
CA GLY A 198 -3.29 23.03 1.78
C GLY A 198 -4.77 23.07 2.16
N GLY A 199 -5.11 22.60 3.36
CA GLY A 199 -6.49 22.47 3.84
C GLY A 199 -7.27 21.31 3.21
N LEU A 200 -6.65 20.52 2.33
CA LEU A 200 -7.28 19.40 1.64
C LEU A 200 -7.06 18.10 2.43
N GLY A 201 -7.84 17.93 3.49
CA GLY A 201 -7.81 16.76 4.37
C GLY A 201 -8.76 16.93 5.54
N PHE A 202 -8.76 15.95 6.45
CA PHE A 202 -9.42 16.07 7.75
C PHE A 202 -8.60 15.31 8.79
N VAL A 203 -8.67 15.78 10.04
CA VAL A 203 -8.02 15.11 11.15
C VAL A 203 -8.67 13.75 11.37
N ASN A 204 -7.86 12.70 11.38
CA ASN A 204 -8.28 11.36 11.72
C ASN A 204 -7.66 10.92 13.05
N HIS A 205 -8.50 10.40 13.95
CA HIS A 205 -8.11 9.81 15.23
C HIS A 205 -8.18 8.28 15.23
N GLN A 206 -8.70 7.68 14.16
CA GLN A 206 -8.68 6.23 13.98
C GLN A 206 -7.30 5.81 13.47
N ALA A 207 -6.62 4.96 14.24
CA ALA A 207 -5.62 4.09 13.64
C ALA A 207 -6.34 3.19 12.64
N TYR A 208 -5.74 2.91 11.48
CA TYR A 208 -6.24 1.84 10.62
C TYR A 208 -5.97 0.53 11.34
N LEU A 209 -6.91 0.13 12.21
CA LEU A 209 -6.97 -1.22 12.70
C LEU A 209 -7.69 -1.98 11.59
N SER A 210 -6.94 -2.73 10.78
CA SER A 210 -7.54 -3.89 10.12
C SER A 210 -7.89 -4.87 11.25
N SER A 211 -8.99 -4.63 11.93
CA SER A 211 -9.50 -5.53 12.94
C SER A 211 -9.95 -6.80 12.21
N ASN A 212 -9.21 -7.87 12.43
CA ASN A 212 -9.57 -9.24 12.06
C ASN A 212 -10.93 -9.64 12.63
#